data_AF-A0AAD6JYT0-F1
#
_entry.id   AF-A0AAD6JYT0-F1
#
_cell.length_a   1.000
_cell.length_b   1.000
_cell.length_c   1.000
_cell.angle_alpha   90.00
_cell.angle_beta   90.00
_cell.angle_gamma   90.00
#
_symmetry.space_group_name_H-M   'P 1'
#
loop_
_entity.id
_entity.type
_entity.pdbx_description
1 polymer ?
#
loop_
_entity_poly.entity_id
_entity_poly.type
_entity_poly.pdbx_seq_one_letter_code
_entity_poly.pdbx_strand_id
1 'polypeptide(L)' 'MVTGLHSLGLYTLHLNVTAVGQMVLYSFSVKVEDECRLTSVDEIAAAVHEVVGRIQEDAISNCMPSSDQ' A
#
# COMPACT_ATOMS: atom_id res chain seq x y z
N MET A 1 -5.39 1.35 -1.52
CA MET A 1 -4.15 0.53 -1.62
C MET A 1 -3.93 0.06 -3.05
N VAL A 2 -4.78 -0.84 -3.54
CA VAL A 2 -4.66 -1.43 -4.89
C VAL A 2 -4.65 -0.36 -5.98
N THR A 3 -5.50 0.65 -5.89
CA THR A 3 -5.53 1.80 -6.81
C THR A 3 -4.25 2.65 -6.78
N GLY A 4 -3.61 2.77 -5.61
CA GLY A 4 -2.33 3.48 -5.47
C GLY A 4 -1.20 2.74 -6.17
N LEU A 5 -1.12 1.42 -6.02
CA LEU A 5 -0.15 0.59 -6.74
C LEU A 5 -0.39 0.63 -8.26
N HIS A 6 -1.65 0.56 -8.68
CA HIS A 6 -2.02 0.66 -10.09
C HIS A 6 -1.56 1.98 -10.72
N SER A 7 -1.70 3.10 -10.02
CA SER A 7 -1.23 4.42 -10.49
C SER A 7 0.28 4.52 -10.70
N LEU A 8 1.05 3.60 -10.12
CA LEU A 8 2.50 3.49 -10.27
C LEU A 8 2.92 2.54 -11.39
N GLY A 9 1.97 1.94 -12.13
CA GLY A 9 2.23 0.89 -13.12
C GLY A 9 2.45 -0.50 -12.50
N LEU A 10 2.05 -0.69 -11.24
CA LEU A 10 2.13 -1.97 -10.53
C LEU A 10 0.74 -2.61 -10.43
N TYR A 11 0.50 -3.65 -11.23
CA TYR A 11 -0.76 -4.38 -11.22
C TYR A 11 -0.77 -5.43 -10.12
N THR A 12 -1.69 -5.32 -9.16
CA THR A 12 -1.83 -6.34 -8.10
C THR A 12 -2.46 -7.59 -8.67
N LEU A 13 -1.69 -8.69 -8.72
CA LEU A 13 -2.18 -10.02 -9.13
C LEU A 13 -2.77 -10.78 -7.94
N HIS A 14 -2.08 -10.73 -6.81
CA HIS A 14 -2.53 -11.39 -5.58
C HIS A 14 -2.16 -10.53 -4.38
N LEU A 15 -3.10 -10.43 -3.44
CA LEU A 15 -2.92 -9.76 -2.17
C LEU A 15 -3.26 -10.75 -1.07
N ASN A 16 -2.29 -11.06 -0.23
CA ASN A 16 -2.52 -11.79 1.00
C ASN A 16 -2.41 -10.84 2.19
N VAL A 17 -3.36 -10.96 3.11
CA VAL A 17 -3.42 -10.18 4.35
C VAL A 17 -3.55 -11.17 5.50
N THR A 18 -2.52 -11.24 6.33
CA THR A 18 -2.50 -12.10 7.51
C THR A 18 -2.43 -11.22 8.75
N ALA A 19 -3.47 -11.26 9.59
CA ALA A 19 -3.47 -10.59 10.89
C ALA A 19 -2.95 -11.53 11.97
N VAL A 20 -2.03 -11.04 12.80
CA VAL A 20 -1.49 -11.75 13.98
C VAL A 20 -1.50 -10.78 15.16
N GLY A 21 -2.52 -10.92 16.02
CA GLY A 21 -2.72 -9.99 17.14
C GLY A 21 -2.97 -8.57 16.67
N GLN A 22 -2.09 -7.64 17.04
CA GLN A 22 -2.12 -6.24 16.60
C GLN A 22 -1.28 -5.96 15.35
N MET A 23 -0.63 -6.97 14.79
CA MET A 23 0.17 -6.84 13.57
C MET A 23 -0.62 -7.34 12.36
N VAL A 24 -0.46 -6.67 11.22
CA VAL A 24 -0.95 -7.14 9.93
C VAL A 24 0.22 -7.28 8.97
N LEU A 25 0.37 -8.47 8.40
CA LEU A 25 1.34 -8.77 7.36
C LEU A 25 0.64 -8.71 6.00
N TYR A 26 1.14 -7.84 5.14
CA TYR A 26 0.70 -7.74 3.75
C TYR A 26 1.74 -8.37 2.83
N SER A 27 1.28 -9.23 1.92
CA SER A 27 2.10 -9.79 0.85
C SER A 27 1.44 -9.52 -0.49
N PHE A 28 2.19 -8.86 -1.38
CA PHE A 28 1.73 -8.42 -2.68
C PHE A 28 2.49 -9.18 -3.77
N SER A 29 1.76 -9.83 -4.66
CA SER A 29 2.28 -10.25 -5.95
C SER A 29 1.84 -9.23 -6.98
N VAL A 30 2.80 -8.49 -7.53
CA VAL A 30 2.54 -7.43 -8.51
C VAL A 30 3.16 -7.78 -9.86
N LYS A 31 2.45 -7.45 -10.93
CA LYS A 31 2.99 -7.41 -12.29
C LYS A 31 3.47 -5.99 -12.55
N VAL A 32 4.70 -5.87 -13.02
CA VAL A 32 5.25 -4.61 -13.51
C VAL A 32 4.86 -4.49 -14.99
N GLU A 33 4.10 -3.46 -15.34
CA GLU A 33 3.72 -3.17 -16.73
C GLU A 33 4.76 -2.25 -17.39
N ASP A 34 4.73 -2.16 -18.71
CA ASP A 34 5.68 -1.36 -19.52
C ASP A 34 5.62 0.15 -19.20
N GLU A 35 4.51 0.62 -18.65
CA GLU A 35 4.29 2.01 -18.22
C GLU A 35 4.83 2.33 -16.81
N CYS A 36 5.33 1.32 -16.08
CA CYS A 36 5.94 1.48 -14.77
C CYS A 36 7.26 2.24 -14.88
N ARG A 37 7.40 3.32 -14.10
CA ARG A 37 8.61 4.17 -14.08
C ARG A 37 9.65 3.71 -13.05
N LEU A 38 9.33 2.71 -12.24
CA LEU A 38 10.21 2.18 -11.20
C LEU A 38 11.17 1.20 -11.85
N THR A 39 12.48 1.43 -11.68
CA THR A 39 13.54 0.74 -12.41
C THR A 39 14.21 -0.36 -11.60
N SER A 40 14.00 -0.36 -10.29
CA SER A 40 14.61 -1.32 -9.36
C SER A 40 13.59 -1.92 -8.39
N VAL A 41 13.93 -3.09 -7.87
CA VAL A 41 13.11 -3.78 -6.85
C VAL A 41 13.03 -2.96 -5.57
N ASP A 42 14.10 -2.24 -5.20
CA ASP A 42 14.11 -1.34 -4.05
C ASP A 42 13.13 -0.17 -4.21
N GLU A 43 13.07 0.45 -5.40
CA GLU A 43 12.10 1.51 -5.70
C GLU A 43 10.65 0.99 -5.62
N ILE A 44 10.40 -0.23 -6.12
CA ILE A 44 9.10 -0.89 -6.02
C ILE A 44 8.74 -1.13 -4.55
N ALA A 45 9.67 -1.67 -3.76
CA ALA A 45 9.44 -1.93 -2.34
C ALA A 45 9.16 -0.64 -1.56
N ALA A 46 9.91 0.43 -1.82
CA ALA A 46 9.72 1.74 -1.22
C ALA A 46 8.35 2.33 -1.57
N ALA A 47 7.96 2.28 -2.86
CA ALA A 47 6.68 2.83 -3.31
C ALA A 47 5.49 2.03 -2.75
N VAL A 48 5.58 0.69 -2.69
CA VAL A 48 4.57 -0.15 -2.04
C VAL A 48 4.44 0.20 -0.56
N HIS A 49 5.58 0.35 0.13
CA HIS A 49 5.60 0.72 1.55
C HIS A 49 4.95 2.08 1.80
N GLU A 50 5.24 3.08 0.95
CA GLU A 50 4.63 4.40 1.04
C GLU A 50 3.11 4.36 0.85
N VAL A 51 2.61 3.63 -0.16
CA VAL A 51 1.16 3.48 -0.40
C VAL A 51 0.46 2.84 0.79
N VAL A 52 1.07 1.82 1.40
CA VAL A 52 0.52 1.18 2.61
C VAL A 52 0.55 2.13 3.81
N GLY A 53 1.66 2.86 3.99
CA GLY A 53 1.84 3.83 5.06
C GLY A 53 0.80 4.95 5.03
N ARG A 54 0.58 5.58 3.87
CA ARG A 54 -0.44 6.63 3.69
C ARG A 54 -1.84 6.16 4.09
N ILE A 55 -2.20 4.93 3.74
CA ILE A 55 -3.53 4.38 4.07
C ILE A 55 -3.66 4.12 5.56
N GLN A 56 -2.58 3.68 6.20
CA GLN A 56 -2.55 3.49 7.63
C GLN A 56 -2.69 4.83 8.37
N GLU A 57 -1.99 5.87 7.91
CA GLU A 57 -2.13 7.24 8.43
C GLU A 57 -3.53 7.81 8.21
N ASP A 58 -4.10 7.66 7.02
CA ASP A 58 -5.47 8.08 6.70
C ASP A 58 -6.48 7.36 7.60
N ALA A 59 -6.30 6.05 7.82
CA ALA A 59 -7.15 5.27 8.70
C ALA A 59 -7.04 5.73 10.17
N ILE A 60 -5.84 6.05 10.65
CA ILE A 60 -5.62 6.59 12.00
C ILE A 60 -6.27 7.97 12.15
N SER A 61 -6.10 8.83 11.14
CA SER A 61 -6.65 10.19 11.12
C SER A 61 -8.17 10.20 11.07
N ASN A 62 -8.79 9.31 10.28
CA ASN A 62 -10.25 9.16 10.24
C ASN A 62 -10.85 8.48 11.48
N CYS A 63 -10.05 7.76 12.28
CA CYS A 63 -10.52 7.14 13.52
C CYS A 63 -10.48 8.09 14.74
N MET A 64 -9.84 9.25 14.62
CA MET A 64 -9.94 10.31 15.61
C MET A 64 -11.23 11.09 15.35
N PRO A 65 -12.29 10.97 16.19
CA PRO A 65 -13.39 11.92 16.11
C PRO A 65 -12.81 13.30 16.38
N SER A 66 -13.18 14.28 15.56
CA SER A 66 -12.97 15.69 15.85
C SER A 66 -13.60 15.99 17.22
N SER A 67 -12.78 15.91 18.26
CA SER A 67 -13.08 16.55 19.54
C SER A 67 -12.90 18.04 19.24
N ASP A 68 -13.98 18.66 18.77
CA ASP A 68 -14.34 20.08 18.96
C ASP A 68 -15.37 20.49 17.90
N GLN A 69 -16.64 20.39 18.29
CA GLN A 69 -17.64 21.43 18.03
C GLN A 69 -18.40 21.71 19.33
#